data_AF-A0A0C5G4Z2-F1
#
_entry.id   AF-A0A0C5G4Z2-F1
#
_cell.length_a   1.000
_cell.length_b   1.000
_cell.length_c   1.000
_cell.angle_alpha   90.00
_cell.angle_beta   90.00
_cell.angle_gamma   90.00
#
_symmetry.space_group_name_H-M   'P 1'
#
loop_
_entity.id
_entity.type
_entity.pdbx_description
1 polymer ?
#
loop_
_entity_poly.entity_id
_entity_poly.type
_entity_poly.pdbx_seq_one_letter_code
_entity_poly.pdbx_strand_id
1 'polypeptide(L)'
;MTAVYVFPGQGSQRKGMGKDLFPRFPDLTAQADEILGYSLRELCLEDPDRLLGRTEYTQPALYAVSALHHLDRVAAGAEPPAVVAGHSLGEYTALFAAGAFDFATGLDLVRTRGELMSRAPKGAMAAVVGLDLERVREILAGLPYRNIDIANINARRQCVLSGLYEEIHAPELRAACAEAGGTFVPLKVSAAFHSRCMTGVEEEFARHVAGVEFRELRLPVVANCTARFYPPTGYADLLTRQISSPVRWYESLSWLMSRGHRDFHEIGPGNVLTRLTEKIRQDPFPVRGKRTPTAPDPSPGRSRIVFMYGGQGTQYPRMGRELYDENPAFRAAMDRCSALYEAAHGTSLVAAVHDEARPGRDFDDILVTHAALYSVGWSLTEALRDEGVRPDAVLGHSLGEYVAATVAGAMSLEDGLDLVMKQAHLLAQRCRGGGMLAVLADPGLHRERPALFGDVALAGVGRSGRATGHFVVSGTAERLAEVRAALDAEGVTTVRLPVGHAFHSAHLDAIRHECRGMGRAVAARPPGLPVHSCVHAGPLPHDAWERWDAYCWDVIRGPARFGELMTRSFPTPEGHHFVDLSPGGSFVSLLAHGYGPAYRATAALSRFTPDTVSMRRLLEELRRAV
;
A
#
# COMPACT_ATOMS: atom_id res chain seq x y z
N MET A 1 31.74 0.67 -1.22
CA MET A 1 31.44 -0.19 -0.05
C MET A 1 29.98 0.03 0.36
N THR A 2 29.30 -0.94 0.97
CA THR A 2 27.84 -0.91 1.26
C THR A 2 27.53 -0.60 2.74
N ALA A 3 28.31 0.27 3.39
CA ALA A 3 28.19 0.54 4.81
C ALA A 3 26.81 1.12 5.18
N VAL A 4 26.24 0.64 6.28
CA VAL A 4 24.97 1.11 6.84
C VAL A 4 25.23 1.67 8.23
N TYR A 5 24.84 2.92 8.47
CA TYR A 5 24.87 3.47 9.82
C TYR A 5 23.52 3.25 10.51
N VAL A 6 23.56 2.66 11.70
CA VAL A 6 22.38 2.39 12.51
C VAL A 6 22.42 3.20 13.81
N PHE A 7 21.32 3.89 14.13
CA PHE A 7 21.25 4.79 15.28
C PHE A 7 20.36 4.20 16.39
N PRO A 8 20.86 4.09 17.64
CA PRO A 8 20.14 3.46 18.74
C PRO A 8 18.98 4.30 19.26
N GLY A 9 17.97 3.61 19.78
CA GLY A 9 16.83 4.22 20.47
C GLY A 9 16.89 4.06 22.00
N GLN A 10 15.75 4.31 22.64
CA GLN A 10 15.56 4.18 24.08
C GLN A 10 15.94 2.78 24.59
N GLY A 11 16.66 2.73 25.71
CA GLY A 11 17.29 1.54 26.28
C GLY A 11 18.80 1.49 26.09
N SER A 12 19.38 2.38 25.27
CA SER A 12 20.83 2.45 25.01
C SER A 12 21.53 3.58 25.79
N GLN A 13 20.75 4.46 26.42
CA GLN A 13 21.27 5.54 27.24
C GLN A 13 21.96 5.00 28.49
N ARG A 14 23.03 5.68 28.90
CA ARG A 14 23.74 5.40 30.14
C ARG A 14 24.40 6.67 30.66
N LYS A 15 24.50 6.78 31.98
CA LYS A 15 25.35 7.79 32.60
C LYS A 15 26.78 7.68 32.07
N GLY A 16 27.38 8.82 31.74
CA GLY A 16 28.70 8.94 31.11
C GLY A 16 28.70 8.95 29.58
N MET A 17 27.54 8.86 28.91
CA MET A 17 27.50 8.95 27.44
C MET A 17 27.87 10.36 26.95
N GLY A 18 28.52 10.47 25.79
CA GLY A 18 28.91 11.76 25.19
C GLY A 18 30.13 12.45 25.82
N LYS A 19 30.79 11.84 26.82
CA LYS A 19 31.94 12.43 27.56
C LYS A 19 33.00 13.06 26.67
N ASP A 20 33.40 12.37 25.62
CA ASP A 20 34.47 12.84 24.72
C ASP A 20 33.93 13.70 23.56
N LEU A 21 32.60 13.77 23.40
CA LEU A 21 31.95 14.53 22.33
C LEU A 21 31.61 15.96 22.76
N PHE A 22 31.09 16.16 23.97
CA PHE A 22 30.70 17.50 24.44
C PHE A 22 31.84 18.53 24.33
N PRO A 23 33.10 18.21 24.70
CA PRO A 23 34.21 19.15 24.53
C PRO A 23 34.60 19.40 23.06
N ARG A 24 34.30 18.46 22.16
CA ARG A 24 34.63 18.57 20.72
C ARG A 24 33.58 19.37 19.95
N PHE A 25 32.35 19.43 20.47
CA PHE A 25 31.23 20.17 19.89
C PHE A 25 30.62 21.15 20.93
N PRO A 26 31.40 22.12 21.44
CA PRO A 26 30.93 23.02 22.48
C PRO A 26 29.73 23.86 22.03
N ASP A 27 29.72 24.33 20.78
CA ASP A 27 28.65 25.19 20.25
C ASP A 27 27.32 24.43 20.13
N LEU A 28 27.34 23.19 19.63
CA LEU A 28 26.15 22.35 19.55
C LEU A 28 25.67 21.89 20.94
N THR A 29 26.60 21.72 21.89
CA THR A 29 26.25 21.42 23.29
C THR A 29 25.55 22.63 23.93
N ALA A 30 26.08 23.85 23.75
CA ALA A 30 25.44 25.06 24.23
C ALA A 30 24.07 25.30 23.57
N GLN A 31 23.95 25.10 22.26
CA GLN A 31 22.68 25.18 21.54
C GLN A 31 21.66 24.15 22.07
N ALA A 32 22.12 22.94 22.40
CA ALA A 32 21.24 21.94 23.00
C ALA A 32 20.75 22.40 24.39
N ASP A 33 21.64 22.95 25.22
CA ASP A 33 21.28 23.46 26.55
C ASP A 33 20.24 24.59 26.45
N GLU A 34 20.36 25.49 25.46
CA GLU A 34 19.38 26.55 25.20
C GLU A 34 18.00 26.00 24.79
N ILE A 35 17.96 25.02 23.88
CA ILE A 35 16.70 24.41 23.40
C ILE A 35 16.01 23.60 24.50
N LEU A 36 16.79 22.91 25.33
CA LEU A 36 16.28 22.01 26.38
C LEU A 36 15.96 22.75 27.69
N GLY A 37 16.60 23.88 27.95
CA GLY A 37 16.46 24.63 29.20
C GLY A 37 17.19 23.99 30.39
N TYR A 38 18.07 23.03 30.14
CA TYR A 38 18.91 22.36 31.15
C TYR A 38 20.21 21.87 30.51
N SER A 39 21.24 21.58 31.31
CA SER A 39 22.50 21.10 30.75
C SER A 39 22.41 19.65 30.28
N LEU A 40 22.50 19.45 28.97
CA LEU A 40 22.57 18.14 28.33
C LEU A 40 23.81 17.37 28.82
N ARG A 41 24.94 18.07 28.98
CA ARG A 41 26.19 17.49 29.48
C ARG A 41 26.02 16.96 30.90
N GLU A 42 25.48 17.77 31.81
CA GLU A 42 25.25 17.35 33.20
C GLU A 42 24.29 16.15 33.27
N LEU A 43 23.17 16.20 32.54
CA LEU A 43 22.23 15.10 32.43
C LEU A 43 22.92 13.81 31.95
N CYS A 44 23.76 13.89 30.92
CA CYS A 44 24.39 12.70 30.34
C CYS A 44 25.54 12.14 31.18
N LEU A 45 26.34 13.00 31.82
CA LEU A 45 27.56 12.59 32.53
C LEU A 45 27.33 12.31 34.01
N GLU A 46 26.46 13.10 34.64
CA GLU A 46 26.31 13.17 36.09
C GLU A 46 24.94 12.65 36.53
N ASP A 47 23.88 12.94 35.76
CA ASP A 47 22.49 12.53 36.03
C ASP A 47 22.11 12.69 37.52
N PRO A 48 22.34 13.86 38.15
CA PRO A 48 22.25 14.05 39.59
C PRO A 48 20.85 13.71 40.12
N ASP A 49 19.82 14.07 39.36
CA ASP A 49 18.41 13.89 39.69
C ASP A 49 17.81 12.60 39.12
N ARG A 50 18.63 11.72 38.52
CA ARG A 50 18.21 10.44 37.90
C ARG A 50 17.13 10.62 36.84
N LEU A 51 17.23 11.68 36.05
CA LEU A 51 16.27 12.06 35.02
C LEU A 51 16.53 11.33 33.69
N LEU A 52 17.75 10.87 33.43
CA LEU A 52 18.11 10.23 32.16
C LEU A 52 17.29 8.98 31.83
N GLY A 53 16.61 8.38 32.81
CA GLY A 53 15.69 7.25 32.60
C GLY A 53 14.26 7.65 32.20
N ARG A 54 13.89 8.93 32.30
CA ARG A 54 12.55 9.46 31.97
C ARG A 54 12.48 9.79 30.49
N THR A 55 11.40 9.43 29.80
CA THR A 55 11.31 9.46 28.33
C THR A 55 11.55 10.86 27.75
N GLU A 56 11.07 11.91 28.42
CA GLU A 56 11.20 13.31 28.03
C GLU A 56 12.64 13.84 28.11
N TYR A 57 13.51 13.22 28.91
CA TYR A 57 14.95 13.53 28.98
C TYR A 57 15.79 12.54 28.16
N THR A 58 15.35 11.27 28.13
CA THR A 58 16.04 10.18 27.43
C THR A 58 16.12 10.44 25.94
N GLN A 59 15.02 10.88 25.33
CA GLN A 59 14.94 11.04 23.88
C GLN A 59 15.87 12.16 23.37
N PRO A 60 15.83 13.39 23.91
CA PRO A 60 16.75 14.45 23.50
C PRO A 60 18.21 14.07 23.72
N ALA A 61 18.51 13.44 24.86
CA ALA A 61 19.87 13.03 25.19
C ALA A 61 20.43 11.99 24.21
N LEU A 62 19.62 11.00 23.83
CA LEU A 62 20.01 10.00 22.83
C LEU A 62 20.18 10.59 21.43
N TYR A 63 19.28 11.48 21.01
CA TYR A 63 19.39 12.15 19.71
C TYR A 63 20.68 12.96 19.64
N ALA A 64 20.90 13.84 20.63
CA ALA A 64 22.04 14.74 20.64
C ALA A 64 23.37 13.97 20.65
N VAL A 65 23.53 13.00 21.56
CA VAL A 65 24.77 12.20 21.63
C VAL A 65 25.00 11.37 20.36
N SER A 66 23.95 10.82 19.74
CA SER A 66 24.09 10.05 18.49
C SER A 66 24.39 10.95 17.29
N ALA A 67 23.81 12.15 17.24
CA ALA A 67 24.11 13.16 16.23
C ALA A 67 25.56 13.66 16.36
N LEU A 68 26.04 13.91 17.59
CA LEU A 68 27.43 14.28 17.82
C LEU A 68 28.40 13.15 17.42
N HIS A 69 28.09 11.88 17.67
CA HIS A 69 28.90 10.76 17.17
C HIS A 69 28.95 10.72 15.64
N HIS A 70 27.82 10.99 14.98
CA HIS A 70 27.77 11.05 13.51
C HIS A 70 28.67 12.18 12.97
N LEU A 71 28.53 13.38 13.53
CA LEU A 71 29.34 14.53 13.16
C LEU A 71 30.83 14.31 13.44
N ASP A 72 31.17 13.66 14.55
CA ASP A 72 32.54 13.29 14.91
C ASP A 72 33.18 12.41 13.84
N ARG A 73 32.42 11.42 13.38
CA ARG A 73 32.86 10.46 12.36
C ARG A 73 33.01 11.12 11.00
N VAL A 74 32.12 12.04 10.64
CA VAL A 74 32.24 12.86 9.42
C VAL A 74 33.46 13.77 9.50
N ALA A 75 33.68 14.44 10.63
CA ALA A 75 34.85 15.31 10.85
C ALA A 75 36.18 14.53 10.82
N ALA A 76 36.16 13.26 11.23
CA ALA A 76 37.31 12.35 11.14
C ALA A 76 37.56 11.81 9.71
N GLY A 77 36.80 12.23 8.71
CA GLY A 77 36.98 11.85 7.30
C GLY A 77 36.43 10.47 6.95
N ALA A 78 35.49 9.92 7.73
CA ALA A 78 34.86 8.65 7.37
C ALA A 78 34.05 8.77 6.07
N GLU A 79 34.07 7.71 5.26
CA GLU A 79 33.23 7.65 4.07
C GLU A 79 31.74 7.77 4.43
N PRO A 80 30.93 8.44 3.60
CA PRO A 80 29.48 8.48 3.76
C PRO A 80 28.89 7.06 3.72
N PRO A 81 27.92 6.73 4.59
CA PRO A 81 27.25 5.43 4.51
C PRO A 81 26.39 5.37 3.24
N ALA A 82 26.17 4.17 2.72
CA ALA A 82 25.25 3.94 1.60
C ALA A 82 23.78 4.07 2.04
N VAL A 83 23.48 3.77 3.30
CA VAL A 83 22.14 3.79 3.90
C VAL A 83 22.24 4.17 5.37
N VAL A 84 21.23 4.85 5.90
CA VAL A 84 21.05 5.07 7.33
C VAL A 84 19.73 4.47 7.81
N ALA A 85 19.70 4.00 9.05
CA ALA A 85 18.49 3.52 9.72
C ALA A 85 18.57 3.82 11.20
N GLY A 86 17.43 3.95 11.88
CA GLY A 86 17.45 4.20 13.31
C GLY A 86 16.30 3.52 14.02
N HIS A 87 16.52 3.06 15.25
CA HIS A 87 15.50 2.33 16.00
C HIS A 87 14.67 3.29 16.85
N SER A 88 13.38 3.41 16.55
CA SER A 88 12.45 4.36 17.18
C SER A 88 13.01 5.79 17.15
N LEU A 89 13.41 6.33 18.31
CA LEU A 89 14.09 7.62 18.43
C LEU A 89 15.30 7.74 17.48
N GLY A 90 16.08 6.67 17.30
CA GLY A 90 17.24 6.72 16.41
C GLY A 90 16.90 7.10 14.97
N GLU A 91 15.65 6.92 14.53
CA GLU A 91 15.20 7.34 13.19
C GLU A 91 15.33 8.84 12.96
N TYR A 92 15.17 9.66 14.02
CA TYR A 92 15.38 11.11 13.95
C TYR A 92 16.85 11.44 13.71
N THR A 93 17.77 10.69 14.32
CA THR A 93 19.21 10.80 14.05
C THR A 93 19.56 10.34 12.64
N ALA A 94 18.89 9.30 12.14
CA ALA A 94 19.06 8.84 10.76
C ALA A 94 18.60 9.90 9.75
N LEU A 95 17.44 10.54 10.00
CA LEU A 95 16.95 11.65 9.18
C LEU A 95 17.89 12.86 9.23
N PHE A 96 18.42 13.20 10.40
CA PHE A 96 19.47 14.22 10.55
C PHE A 96 20.72 13.89 9.71
N ALA A 97 21.24 12.66 9.83
CA ALA A 97 22.40 12.20 9.07
C ALA A 97 22.16 12.22 7.54
N ALA A 98 20.92 11.99 7.11
CA ALA A 98 20.50 12.09 5.71
C ALA A 98 20.20 13.52 5.25
N GLY A 99 20.25 14.51 6.15
CA GLY A 99 20.11 15.92 5.82
C GLY A 99 18.69 16.47 5.83
N ALA A 100 17.73 15.74 6.41
CA ALA A 100 16.32 16.14 6.51
C ALA A 100 16.13 17.52 7.16
N PHE A 101 16.96 17.81 8.17
CA PHE A 101 16.92 19.01 8.99
C PHE A 101 18.28 19.22 9.67
N ASP A 102 18.51 20.39 10.27
CA ASP A 102 19.70 20.66 11.09
C ASP A 102 19.56 20.13 12.53
N PHE A 103 20.65 20.21 13.29
CA PHE A 103 20.74 19.67 14.66
C PHE A 103 19.68 20.27 15.59
N ALA A 104 19.51 21.59 15.55
CA ALA A 104 18.56 22.31 16.41
C ALA A 104 17.12 21.87 16.14
N THR A 105 16.73 21.82 14.85
CA THR A 105 15.40 21.38 14.43
C THR A 105 15.13 19.93 14.85
N GLY A 106 16.10 19.04 14.66
CA GLY A 106 15.96 17.64 15.07
C GLY A 106 15.87 17.48 16.58
N LEU A 107 16.61 18.27 17.35
CA LEU A 107 16.55 18.26 18.81
C LEU A 107 15.19 18.74 19.31
N ASP A 108 14.65 19.81 18.72
CA ASP A 108 13.33 20.33 19.07
C ASP A 108 12.22 19.31 18.77
N LEU A 109 12.24 18.68 17.58
CA LEU A 109 11.32 17.59 17.24
C LEU A 109 11.36 16.47 18.28
N VAL A 110 12.56 16.04 18.66
CA VAL A 110 12.75 14.95 19.61
C VAL A 110 12.35 15.34 21.04
N ARG A 111 12.61 16.58 21.45
CA ARG A 111 12.15 17.15 22.72
C ARG A 111 10.62 17.10 22.79
N THR A 112 9.95 17.66 21.79
CA THR A 112 8.49 17.67 21.73
C THR A 112 7.93 16.24 21.70
N ARG A 113 8.53 15.33 20.93
CA ARG A 113 8.16 13.91 20.92
C ARG A 113 8.29 13.28 22.32
N GLY A 114 9.41 13.50 22.99
CA GLY A 114 9.67 12.99 24.34
C GLY A 114 8.66 13.50 25.37
N GLU A 115 8.34 14.79 25.33
CA GLU A 115 7.35 15.42 26.21
C GLU A 115 5.93 14.90 25.99
N LEU A 116 5.49 14.81 24.73
CA LEU A 116 4.13 14.33 24.43
C LEU A 116 3.99 12.84 24.79
N MET A 117 5.01 12.04 24.50
CA MET A 117 5.03 10.61 24.86
C MET A 117 5.06 10.38 26.37
N SER A 118 5.70 11.25 27.16
CA SER A 118 5.70 11.11 28.63
C SER A 118 4.35 11.44 29.27
N ARG A 119 3.51 12.24 28.60
CA ARG A 119 2.15 12.60 29.03
C ARG A 119 1.08 11.60 28.59
N ALA A 120 1.46 10.59 27.81
CA ALA A 120 0.50 9.60 27.33
C ALA A 120 -0.23 8.88 28.48
N PRO A 121 -1.45 8.37 28.23
CA PRO A 121 -2.18 7.59 29.23
C PRO A 121 -1.35 6.43 29.79
N LYS A 122 -1.59 6.09 31.06
CA LYS A 122 -0.87 5.03 31.78
C LYS A 122 -0.92 3.72 30.98
N GLY A 123 0.26 3.25 30.57
CA GLY A 123 0.43 2.01 29.84
C GLY A 123 1.69 1.27 30.32
N ALA A 124 2.00 0.16 29.68
CA ALA A 124 3.23 -0.58 29.95
C ALA A 124 3.74 -1.26 28.69
N MET A 125 4.99 -1.69 28.73
CA MET A 125 5.60 -2.50 27.68
C MET A 125 6.34 -3.69 28.29
N ALA A 126 6.42 -4.79 27.56
CA ALA A 126 7.16 -5.98 27.96
C ALA A 126 7.86 -6.63 26.77
N ALA A 127 9.14 -6.95 26.92
CA ALA A 127 9.87 -7.74 25.94
C ALA A 127 9.48 -9.22 26.06
N VAL A 128 9.18 -9.84 24.93
CA VAL A 128 8.95 -11.28 24.81
C VAL A 128 10.11 -11.87 24.02
N VAL A 129 10.88 -12.75 24.65
CA VAL A 129 12.09 -13.37 24.10
C VAL A 129 11.87 -14.87 24.00
N GLY A 130 12.32 -15.49 22.91
CA GLY A 130 12.21 -16.93 22.72
C GLY A 130 10.96 -17.37 21.96
N LEU A 131 10.01 -16.47 21.67
CA LEU A 131 8.83 -16.76 20.85
C LEU A 131 8.86 -15.98 19.54
N ASP A 132 8.43 -16.60 18.45
CA ASP A 132 8.25 -15.90 17.19
C ASP A 132 6.92 -15.12 17.12
N LEU A 133 6.80 -14.29 16.08
CA LEU A 133 5.69 -13.36 15.93
C LEU A 133 4.33 -14.06 15.77
N GLU A 134 4.30 -15.20 15.08
CA GLU A 134 3.10 -16.03 14.91
C GLU A 134 2.63 -16.54 16.27
N ARG A 135 3.55 -17.13 17.05
CA ARG A 135 3.22 -17.67 18.36
C ARG A 135 2.75 -16.60 19.35
N VAL A 136 3.37 -15.41 19.31
CA VAL A 136 2.91 -14.28 20.14
C VAL A 136 1.50 -13.83 19.74
N ARG A 137 1.18 -13.80 18.44
CA ARG A 137 -0.18 -13.46 17.98
C ARG A 137 -1.21 -14.49 18.42
N GLU A 138 -0.88 -15.79 18.36
CA GLU A 138 -1.74 -16.86 18.86
C GLU A 138 -2.05 -16.69 20.36
N ILE A 139 -1.03 -16.39 21.18
CA ILE A 139 -1.20 -16.15 22.61
C ILE A 139 -2.15 -14.96 22.85
N LEU A 140 -1.92 -13.84 22.17
CA LEU A 140 -2.77 -12.65 22.33
C LEU A 140 -4.22 -12.92 21.87
N ALA A 141 -4.41 -13.70 20.80
CA ALA A 141 -5.74 -14.07 20.30
C ALA A 141 -6.49 -15.00 21.26
N GLY A 142 -5.78 -15.85 22.01
CA GLY A 142 -6.34 -16.77 22.99
C GLY A 142 -6.71 -16.13 24.34
N LEU A 143 -6.22 -14.92 24.61
CA LEU A 143 -6.49 -14.20 25.86
C LEU A 143 -7.63 -13.18 25.67
N PRO A 144 -8.31 -12.74 26.75
CA PRO A 144 -9.41 -11.77 26.66
C PRO A 144 -8.95 -10.31 26.46
N TYR A 145 -7.63 -10.06 26.45
CA TYR A 145 -7.06 -8.71 26.33
C TYR A 145 -7.17 -8.18 24.90
N ARG A 146 -7.58 -6.92 24.74
CA ARG A 146 -7.87 -6.31 23.42
C ARG A 146 -7.06 -5.06 23.15
N ASN A 147 -6.31 -4.57 24.13
CA ASN A 147 -5.56 -3.32 24.10
C ASN A 147 -4.05 -3.56 24.21
N ILE A 148 -3.57 -4.70 23.70
CA ILE A 148 -2.15 -5.01 23.57
C ILE A 148 -1.79 -5.07 22.08
N ASP A 149 -0.81 -4.27 21.70
CA ASP A 149 -0.20 -4.27 20.37
C ASP A 149 1.25 -4.77 20.44
N ILE A 150 1.79 -5.21 19.30
CA ILE A 150 3.21 -5.58 19.17
C ILE A 150 3.97 -4.33 18.73
N ALA A 151 4.63 -3.66 19.67
CA ALA A 151 5.30 -2.38 19.48
C ALA A 151 6.65 -2.46 18.76
N ASN A 152 7.44 -3.50 19.02
CA ASN A 152 8.74 -3.68 18.37
C ASN A 152 8.90 -5.12 17.90
N ILE A 153 9.34 -5.30 16.67
CA ILE A 153 9.70 -6.61 16.11
C ILE A 153 11.22 -6.57 15.91
N ASN A 154 11.97 -6.99 16.94
CA ASN A 154 13.41 -6.75 17.02
C ASN A 154 14.26 -7.86 16.40
N ALA A 155 13.83 -9.11 16.50
CA ALA A 155 14.42 -10.26 15.83
C ALA A 155 13.37 -11.38 15.71
N ARG A 156 13.68 -12.49 15.02
CA ARG A 156 12.73 -13.60 14.82
C ARG A 156 12.00 -14.01 16.08
N ARG A 157 12.75 -14.19 17.17
CA ARG A 157 12.26 -14.64 18.47
C ARG A 157 12.37 -13.57 19.55
N GLN A 158 12.19 -12.30 19.18
CA GLN A 158 12.26 -11.18 20.10
C GLN A 158 11.38 -10.03 19.64
N CYS A 159 10.30 -9.79 20.38
CA CYS A 159 9.41 -8.65 20.16
C CYS A 159 9.15 -7.91 21.49
N VAL A 160 8.44 -6.78 21.40
CA VAL A 160 7.97 -6.03 22.55
C VAL A 160 6.47 -5.84 22.41
N LEU A 161 5.74 -6.16 23.47
CA LEU A 161 4.31 -5.89 23.63
C LEU A 161 4.12 -4.54 24.31
N SER A 162 3.04 -3.86 23.97
CA SER A 162 2.71 -2.53 24.47
C SER A 162 1.21 -2.36 24.56
N GLY A 163 0.70 -1.87 25.68
CA GLY A 163 -0.74 -1.80 25.90
C GLY A 163 -1.13 -1.21 27.24
N LEU A 164 -2.42 -1.34 27.57
CA LEU A 164 -2.93 -0.90 28.88
C LEU A 164 -2.14 -1.58 30.00
N TYR A 165 -1.83 -0.81 31.05
CA TYR A 165 -1.00 -1.26 32.15
C TYR A 165 -1.50 -2.58 32.75
N GLU A 166 -2.80 -2.66 33.05
CA GLU A 166 -3.40 -3.85 33.67
C GLU A 166 -3.35 -5.08 32.73
N GLU A 167 -3.49 -4.90 31.42
CA GLU A 167 -3.44 -6.02 30.46
C GLU A 167 -2.01 -6.55 30.27
N ILE A 168 -1.00 -5.67 30.23
CA ILE A 168 0.41 -6.07 30.13
C ILE A 168 0.91 -6.74 31.42
N HIS A 169 0.43 -6.28 32.58
CA HIS A 169 0.79 -6.85 33.88
C HIS A 169 -0.09 -8.03 34.30
N ALA A 170 -1.06 -8.42 33.47
CA ALA A 170 -1.91 -9.56 33.74
C ALA A 170 -1.09 -10.86 33.90
N PRO A 171 -1.27 -11.62 34.99
CA PRO A 171 -0.56 -12.88 35.22
C PRO A 171 -0.71 -13.89 34.08
N GLU A 172 -1.89 -13.93 33.46
CA GLU A 172 -2.26 -14.85 32.38
C GLU A 172 -1.42 -14.63 31.12
N LEU A 173 -1.12 -13.37 30.80
CA LEU A 173 -0.25 -13.05 29.65
C LEU A 173 1.17 -13.57 29.89
N ARG A 174 1.70 -13.33 31.08
CA ARG A 174 3.03 -13.80 31.47
C ARG A 174 3.09 -15.33 31.50
N ALA A 175 2.06 -15.98 32.06
CA ALA A 175 1.96 -17.42 32.13
C ALA A 175 1.89 -18.04 30.72
N ALA A 176 1.03 -17.53 29.85
CA ALA A 176 0.89 -18.02 28.48
C ALA A 176 2.19 -17.88 27.66
N CYS A 177 2.93 -16.79 27.85
CA CYS A 177 4.27 -16.63 27.26
C CYS A 177 5.26 -17.67 27.81
N ALA A 178 5.28 -17.89 29.13
CA ALA A 178 6.17 -18.87 29.76
C ALA A 178 5.84 -20.31 29.33
N GLU A 179 4.56 -20.68 29.29
CA GLU A 179 4.07 -21.99 28.84
C GLU A 179 4.42 -22.27 27.37
N ALA A 180 4.41 -21.25 26.53
CA ALA A 180 4.85 -21.35 25.15
C ALA A 180 6.39 -21.44 24.98
N GLY A 181 7.16 -21.37 26.07
CA GLY A 181 8.63 -21.41 26.06
C GLY A 181 9.30 -20.03 25.89
N GLY A 182 8.57 -18.95 26.16
CA GLY A 182 9.05 -17.58 26.09
C GLY A 182 9.41 -16.96 27.44
N THR A 183 10.39 -16.07 27.43
CA THR A 183 10.71 -15.19 28.56
C THR A 183 9.97 -13.86 28.40
N PHE A 184 9.17 -13.49 29.40
CA PHE A 184 8.46 -12.22 29.46
C PHE A 184 9.16 -11.27 30.44
N VAL A 185 9.60 -10.11 29.96
CA VAL A 185 10.39 -9.13 30.74
C VAL A 185 9.69 -7.77 30.69
N PRO A 186 9.06 -7.32 31.79
CA PRO A 186 8.52 -5.96 31.89
C PRO A 186 9.61 -4.91 31.67
N LEU A 187 9.30 -3.89 30.86
CA LEU A 187 10.21 -2.79 30.57
C LEU A 187 9.92 -1.62 31.52
N LYS A 188 10.97 -0.87 31.88
CA LYS A 188 10.87 0.31 32.75
C LYS A 188 10.38 1.52 31.96
N VAL A 189 9.11 1.51 31.56
CA VAL A 189 8.42 2.61 30.86
C VAL A 189 7.01 2.78 31.42
N SER A 190 6.48 3.99 31.38
CA SER A 190 5.18 4.36 31.97
C SER A 190 4.02 4.41 30.96
N ALA A 191 4.29 4.14 29.69
CA ALA A 191 3.36 4.32 28.60
C ALA A 191 3.49 3.21 27.55
N ALA A 192 2.42 3.04 26.77
CA ALA A 192 2.30 2.05 25.73
C ALA A 192 2.80 2.58 24.38
N PHE A 193 4.12 2.79 24.24
CA PHE A 193 4.69 3.33 22.99
C PHE A 193 4.48 2.42 21.78
N HIS A 194 4.45 2.99 20.57
CA HIS A 194 4.30 2.25 19.30
C HIS A 194 3.05 1.36 19.26
N SER A 195 1.95 1.86 19.81
CA SER A 195 0.65 1.18 19.88
C SER A 195 -0.48 2.15 19.58
N ARG A 196 -1.70 1.63 19.47
CA ARG A 196 -2.92 2.44 19.36
C ARG A 196 -3.11 3.45 20.50
N CYS A 197 -2.50 3.20 21.66
CA CYS A 197 -2.57 4.14 22.79
C CYS A 197 -1.84 5.46 22.51
N MET A 198 -1.01 5.52 21.46
CA MET A 198 -0.27 6.71 21.07
C MET A 198 -0.96 7.51 19.95
N THR A 199 -2.13 7.13 19.45
CA THR A 199 -2.80 7.86 18.35
C THR A 199 -3.06 9.33 18.70
N GLY A 200 -3.49 9.61 19.94
CA GLY A 200 -3.66 11.00 20.38
C GLY A 200 -2.32 11.77 20.40
N VAL A 201 -1.25 11.15 20.89
CA VAL A 201 0.11 11.71 20.91
C VAL A 201 0.62 11.96 19.48
N GLU A 202 0.34 11.06 18.54
CA GLU A 202 0.66 11.23 17.12
C GLU A 202 -0.03 12.47 16.53
N GLU A 203 -1.33 12.67 16.77
CA GLU A 203 -2.07 13.83 16.30
C GLU A 203 -1.50 15.15 16.88
N GLU A 204 -1.13 15.14 18.16
CA GLU A 204 -0.49 16.30 18.79
C GLU A 204 0.89 16.59 18.19
N PHE A 205 1.68 15.53 17.98
CA PHE A 205 3.01 15.66 17.40
C PHE A 205 2.96 16.10 15.93
N ALA A 206 1.97 15.62 15.16
CA ALA A 206 1.76 16.03 13.78
C ALA A 206 1.52 17.53 13.64
N ARG A 207 0.84 18.16 14.60
CA ARG A 207 0.67 19.63 14.63
C ARG A 207 2.00 20.36 14.78
N HIS A 208 2.93 19.84 15.58
CA HIS A 208 4.28 20.40 15.73
C HIS A 208 5.10 20.20 14.45
N VAL A 209 5.07 18.99 13.89
CA VAL A 209 5.80 18.62 12.66
C VAL A 209 5.34 19.45 11.45
N ALA A 210 4.07 19.84 11.37
CA ALA A 210 3.54 20.65 10.27
C ALA A 210 4.22 22.04 10.15
N GLY A 211 4.80 22.55 11.23
CA GLY A 211 5.55 23.81 11.24
C GLY A 211 7.03 23.67 10.85
N VAL A 212 7.51 22.46 10.59
CA VAL A 212 8.93 22.18 10.32
C VAL A 212 9.19 22.07 8.82
N GLU A 213 10.23 22.76 8.36
CA GLU A 213 10.72 22.63 6.99
C GLU A 213 11.60 21.39 6.86
N PHE A 214 11.14 20.41 6.08
CA PHE A 214 11.92 19.22 5.75
C PHE A 214 12.61 19.38 4.39
N ARG A 215 13.92 19.17 4.38
CA ARG A 215 14.76 19.20 3.17
C ARG A 215 14.76 17.83 2.47
N GLU A 216 15.09 17.79 1.20
CA GLU A 216 15.25 16.51 0.49
C GLU A 216 16.33 15.62 1.12
N LEU A 217 16.04 14.34 1.31
CA LEU A 217 16.98 13.36 1.86
C LEU A 217 18.11 13.07 0.88
N ARG A 218 19.35 13.27 1.34
CA ARG A 218 20.57 13.00 0.57
C ARG A 218 21.06 11.56 0.67
N LEU A 219 20.56 10.81 1.66
CA LEU A 219 20.88 9.41 1.88
C LEU A 219 19.57 8.62 2.06
N PRO A 220 19.50 7.36 1.59
CA PRO A 220 18.37 6.50 1.87
C PRO A 220 18.22 6.26 3.38
N VAL A 221 17.03 6.53 3.93
CA VAL A 221 16.70 6.32 5.34
C VAL A 221 15.65 5.22 5.45
N VAL A 222 15.87 4.17 6.24
CA VAL A 222 14.83 3.14 6.46
C VAL A 222 13.82 3.60 7.50
N ALA A 223 12.54 3.65 7.12
CA ALA A 223 11.41 3.97 7.98
C ALA A 223 10.96 2.76 8.80
N ASN A 224 10.73 2.97 10.10
CA ASN A 224 10.42 1.95 11.09
C ASN A 224 9.06 1.28 10.84
N CYS A 225 8.08 2.07 10.40
CA CYS A 225 6.70 1.62 10.18
C CYS A 225 6.53 0.77 8.90
N THR A 226 7.36 0.99 7.89
CA THR A 226 7.28 0.28 6.60
C THR A 226 8.39 -0.74 6.40
N ALA A 227 9.49 -0.63 7.16
CA ALA A 227 10.75 -1.37 6.92
C ALA A 227 11.32 -1.15 5.50
N ARG A 228 11.01 0.00 4.89
CA ARG A 228 11.47 0.42 3.56
C ARG A 228 12.02 1.84 3.63
N PHE A 229 12.65 2.29 2.56
CA PHE A 229 13.15 3.67 2.52
C PHE A 229 12.01 4.70 2.61
N TYR A 230 12.29 5.79 3.31
CA TYR A 230 11.57 7.04 3.18
C TYR A 230 11.61 7.53 1.71
N PRO A 231 10.54 8.17 1.20
CA PRO A 231 10.66 8.94 -0.04
C PRO A 231 11.64 10.12 0.18
N PRO A 232 12.33 10.62 -0.87
CA PRO A 232 13.26 11.74 -0.73
C PRO A 232 12.63 13.03 -0.21
N THR A 233 11.33 13.24 -0.46
CA THR A 233 10.55 14.42 -0.03
C THR A 233 9.17 14.00 0.47
N GLY A 234 8.46 14.88 1.18
CA GLY A 234 7.06 14.66 1.56
C GLY A 234 6.84 13.52 2.56
N TYR A 235 7.80 13.32 3.47
CA TYR A 235 7.83 12.20 4.40
C TYR A 235 7.38 12.52 5.83
N ALA A 236 6.93 13.75 6.10
CA ALA A 236 6.51 14.18 7.43
C ALA A 236 5.43 13.25 8.04
N ASP A 237 4.42 12.87 7.24
CA ASP A 237 3.36 11.95 7.67
C ASP A 237 3.87 10.57 8.07
N LEU A 238 4.96 10.11 7.45
CA LEU A 238 5.55 8.81 7.77
C LEU A 238 6.33 8.87 9.10
N LEU A 239 6.97 10.01 9.37
CA LEU A 239 7.67 10.29 10.62
C LEU A 239 6.71 10.46 11.81
N THR A 240 5.57 11.13 11.61
CA THR A 240 4.55 11.30 12.67
C THR A 240 3.90 9.97 13.01
N ARG A 241 3.46 9.22 11.99
CA ARG A 241 2.86 7.88 12.12
C ARG A 241 3.75 6.86 12.82
N GLN A 242 5.06 7.09 12.83
CA GLN A 242 6.02 6.25 13.54
C GLN A 242 5.69 6.06 15.03
N ILE A 243 5.13 7.08 15.69
CA ILE A 243 4.86 7.10 17.13
C ILE A 243 3.82 6.05 17.56
N SER A 244 2.79 5.82 16.73
CA SER A 244 1.71 4.85 16.97
C SER A 244 1.89 3.52 16.24
N SER A 245 2.87 3.44 15.36
CA SER A 245 3.13 2.26 14.52
C SER A 245 4.24 1.38 15.10
N PRO A 246 4.21 0.06 14.82
CA PRO A 246 5.25 -0.85 15.27
C PRO A 246 6.60 -0.54 14.61
N VAL A 247 7.68 -0.70 15.39
CA VAL A 247 9.06 -0.64 14.90
C VAL A 247 9.43 -1.99 14.28
N ARG A 248 9.43 -2.07 12.95
CA ARG A 248 9.73 -3.29 12.17
C ARG A 248 11.23 -3.49 11.95
N TRP A 249 12.01 -3.50 13.03
CA TRP A 249 13.49 -3.55 12.98
C TRP A 249 14.03 -4.84 12.36
N TYR A 250 13.45 -5.99 12.72
CA TYR A 250 13.83 -7.29 12.20
C TYR A 250 13.71 -7.35 10.68
N GLU A 251 12.59 -6.88 10.14
CA GLU A 251 12.37 -6.80 8.71
C GLU A 251 13.29 -5.79 8.05
N SER A 252 13.48 -4.61 8.66
CA SER A 252 14.33 -3.53 8.13
C SER A 252 15.75 -4.00 7.85
N LEU A 253 16.39 -4.63 8.84
CA LEU A 253 17.77 -5.11 8.69
C LEU A 253 17.86 -6.34 7.78
N SER A 254 16.90 -7.27 7.86
CA SER A 254 16.88 -8.44 6.98
C SER A 254 16.70 -8.06 5.52
N TRP A 255 15.86 -7.06 5.25
CA TRP A 255 15.67 -6.49 3.92
C TRP A 255 16.95 -5.84 3.39
N LEU A 256 17.64 -5.01 4.20
CA LEU A 256 18.93 -4.44 3.83
C LEU A 256 19.98 -5.53 3.53
N MET A 257 20.07 -6.56 4.38
CA MET A 257 20.96 -7.71 4.14
C MET A 257 20.66 -8.44 2.85
N SER A 258 19.37 -8.62 2.52
CA SER A 258 18.94 -9.24 1.26
C SER A 258 19.33 -8.42 0.03
N ARG A 259 19.52 -7.10 0.18
CA ARG A 259 19.96 -6.16 -0.86
C ARG A 259 21.48 -6.00 -0.93
N GLY A 260 22.23 -6.82 -0.19
CA GLY A 260 23.70 -6.81 -0.19
C GLY A 260 24.34 -5.89 0.84
N HIS A 261 23.55 -5.14 1.61
CA HIS A 261 24.09 -4.34 2.72
C HIS A 261 24.44 -5.25 3.90
N ARG A 262 25.72 -5.57 4.05
CA ARG A 262 26.20 -6.49 5.09
C ARG A 262 27.00 -5.83 6.19
N ASP A 263 27.45 -4.60 5.98
CA ASP A 263 28.35 -3.89 6.89
C ASP A 263 27.58 -2.83 7.68
N PHE A 264 27.25 -3.12 8.94
CA PHE A 264 26.41 -2.28 9.80
C PHE A 264 27.26 -1.71 10.93
N HIS A 265 27.20 -0.39 11.12
CA HIS A 265 27.92 0.35 12.16
C HIS A 265 26.92 1.04 13.07
N GLU A 266 26.91 0.70 14.35
CA GLU A 266 26.09 1.39 15.35
C GLU A 266 26.74 2.72 15.72
N ILE A 267 26.05 3.83 15.46
CA ILE A 267 26.50 5.20 15.71
C ILE A 267 25.66 5.77 16.85
N GLY A 268 26.22 5.80 18.05
CA GLY A 268 25.49 6.22 19.25
C GLY A 268 26.01 5.54 20.51
N PRO A 269 25.40 5.81 21.68
CA PRO A 269 25.80 5.16 22.91
C PRO A 269 25.34 3.70 22.93
N GLY A 270 26.28 2.80 23.24
CA GLY A 270 25.97 1.40 23.57
C GLY A 270 26.31 0.45 22.44
N ASN A 271 25.75 -0.75 22.48
CA ASN A 271 25.96 -1.81 21.48
C ASN A 271 24.68 -2.65 21.26
N VAL A 272 23.51 -2.05 21.48
CA VAL A 272 22.22 -2.76 21.47
C VAL A 272 21.89 -3.18 20.04
N LEU A 273 22.05 -2.27 19.08
CA LEU A 273 21.76 -2.55 17.68
C LEU A 273 22.80 -3.48 17.06
N THR A 274 24.05 -3.42 17.49
CA THR A 274 25.12 -4.33 17.07
C THR A 274 24.74 -5.77 17.41
N ARG A 275 24.37 -6.04 18.67
CA ARG A 275 23.93 -7.36 19.12
C ARG A 275 22.63 -7.82 18.43
N LEU A 276 21.67 -6.90 18.24
CA LEU A 276 20.45 -7.22 17.48
C LEU A 276 20.78 -7.56 16.03
N THR A 277 21.67 -6.82 15.38
CA THR A 277 22.09 -7.06 14.00
C THR A 277 22.73 -8.43 13.84
N GLU A 278 23.60 -8.83 14.77
CA GLU A 278 24.20 -10.17 14.80
C GLU A 278 23.14 -11.27 14.92
N LYS A 279 22.18 -11.09 15.83
CA LYS A 279 21.05 -12.02 16.01
C LYS A 279 20.19 -12.14 14.74
N ILE A 280 19.96 -11.02 14.05
CA ILE A 280 19.20 -10.99 12.79
C ILE A 280 20.01 -11.63 11.66
N ARG A 281 21.34 -11.42 11.59
CA ARG A 281 22.21 -12.08 10.59
C ARG A 281 22.16 -13.61 10.70
N GLN A 282 22.05 -14.13 11.92
CA GLN A 282 21.98 -15.58 12.17
C GLN A 282 20.65 -16.20 11.72
N ASP A 283 19.55 -15.45 11.81
CA ASP A 283 18.21 -15.93 11.47
C ASP A 283 17.38 -14.80 10.81
N PRO A 284 17.72 -14.42 9.57
CA PRO A 284 17.14 -13.26 8.91
C PRO A 284 15.66 -13.50 8.60
N PHE A 285 14.87 -12.43 8.62
CA PHE A 285 13.47 -12.48 8.23
C PHE A 285 13.40 -13.03 6.80
N PRO A 286 12.53 -14.02 6.51
CA PRO A 286 12.38 -14.55 5.17
C PRO A 286 11.87 -13.46 4.23
N VAL A 287 12.79 -12.78 3.54
CA VAL A 287 12.45 -11.90 2.44
C VAL A 287 12.05 -12.82 1.29
N ARG A 288 10.75 -12.92 0.99
CA ARG A 288 10.27 -13.74 -0.13
C ARG A 288 10.90 -13.22 -1.43
N GLY A 289 11.89 -13.96 -1.92
CA GLY A 289 12.64 -13.64 -3.14
C GLY A 289 14.14 -13.93 -3.00
N LYS A 290 14.56 -15.21 -3.07
CA LYS A 290 15.93 -15.53 -3.50
C LYS A 290 15.99 -15.33 -5.01
N ARG A 291 16.76 -14.35 -5.49
CA ARG A 291 17.35 -14.37 -6.83
C ARG A 291 18.85 -14.48 -6.70
N THR A 292 19.40 -15.56 -7.25
CA THR A 292 20.77 -15.62 -7.75
C THR A 292 20.90 -14.55 -8.84
N PRO A 293 21.93 -13.69 -8.82
CA PRO A 293 22.07 -12.62 -9.79
C PRO A 293 22.61 -13.17 -11.10
N THR A 294 21.74 -13.29 -12.09
CA THR A 294 22.12 -13.14 -13.50
C THR A 294 21.34 -11.96 -14.07
N ALA A 295 22.09 -11.12 -14.80
CA ALA A 295 21.76 -9.78 -15.31
C ALA A 295 21.89 -8.62 -14.30
N PRO A 296 22.59 -7.53 -14.70
CA PRO A 296 22.95 -6.41 -13.83
C PRO A 296 21.71 -5.65 -13.35
N ASP A 297 21.80 -5.20 -12.09
CA ASP A 297 20.88 -4.26 -11.46
C ASP A 297 20.90 -2.95 -12.25
N PRO A 298 19.77 -2.45 -12.77
CA PRO A 298 19.77 -1.12 -13.36
C PRO A 298 19.98 -0.10 -12.24
N SER A 299 20.75 0.94 -12.54
CA SER A 299 20.82 2.24 -11.85
C SER A 299 19.41 2.75 -11.43
N PRO A 300 19.27 3.74 -10.53
CA PRO A 300 17.97 4.23 -10.05
C PRO A 300 17.14 4.72 -11.25
N GLY A 301 16.30 3.83 -11.76
CA GLY A 301 15.54 4.01 -12.98
C GLY A 301 14.06 4.06 -12.63
N ARG A 302 13.35 4.98 -13.30
CA ARG A 302 11.91 5.24 -13.25
C ARG A 302 11.03 4.10 -12.72
N SER A 303 10.02 4.45 -11.93
CA SER A 303 8.93 3.51 -11.58
C SER A 303 8.26 3.00 -12.85
N ARG A 304 8.01 1.69 -12.93
CA ARG A 304 7.31 1.09 -14.06
C ARG A 304 5.84 1.47 -14.03
N ILE A 305 5.31 1.99 -15.12
CA ILE A 305 3.92 2.43 -15.20
C ILE A 305 3.03 1.26 -15.59
N VAL A 306 2.00 0.97 -14.79
CA VAL A 306 1.02 -0.09 -15.06
C VAL A 306 -0.34 0.55 -15.29
N PHE A 307 -0.86 0.50 -16.51
CA PHE A 307 -2.21 0.98 -16.80
C PHE A 307 -3.25 -0.08 -16.43
N MET A 308 -4.27 0.31 -15.67
CA MET A 308 -5.32 -0.57 -15.16
C MET A 308 -6.67 -0.20 -15.76
N TYR A 309 -7.39 -1.20 -16.29
CA TYR A 309 -8.68 -1.01 -16.93
C TYR A 309 -9.79 -1.76 -16.19
N GLY A 310 -10.83 -1.01 -15.82
CA GLY A 310 -11.99 -1.52 -15.10
C GLY A 310 -13.04 -2.07 -16.04
N GLY A 311 -13.97 -2.84 -15.48
CA GLY A 311 -15.10 -3.39 -16.22
C GLY A 311 -16.44 -2.74 -15.84
N GLN A 312 -17.51 -3.46 -16.15
CA GLN A 312 -18.88 -3.12 -15.77
C GLN A 312 -19.00 -2.85 -14.26
N GLY A 313 -19.79 -1.85 -13.91
CA GLY A 313 -19.96 -1.35 -12.54
C GLY A 313 -19.16 -0.08 -12.22
N THR A 314 -18.22 0.33 -13.08
CA THR A 314 -17.40 1.55 -12.90
C THR A 314 -17.96 2.78 -13.62
N GLN A 315 -18.94 2.58 -14.51
CA GLN A 315 -19.50 3.64 -15.34
C GLN A 315 -20.44 4.57 -14.55
N TYR A 316 -20.54 5.81 -15.00
CA TYR A 316 -21.54 6.78 -14.55
C TYR A 316 -21.89 7.74 -15.70
N PRO A 317 -23.07 8.39 -15.65
CA PRO A 317 -23.45 9.36 -16.68
C PRO A 317 -22.40 10.46 -16.85
N ARG A 318 -22.12 10.86 -18.09
CA ARG A 318 -21.20 11.95 -18.44
C ARG A 318 -19.73 11.74 -18.02
N MET A 319 -19.31 10.50 -17.79
CA MET A 319 -17.90 10.18 -17.56
C MET A 319 -17.00 10.70 -18.71
N GLY A 320 -15.89 11.35 -18.37
CA GLY A 320 -14.93 11.87 -19.33
C GLY A 320 -15.44 13.04 -20.18
N ARG A 321 -16.56 13.68 -19.80
CA ARG A 321 -17.13 14.80 -20.58
C ARG A 321 -16.19 15.99 -20.62
N GLU A 322 -15.59 16.35 -19.49
CA GLU A 322 -14.71 17.51 -19.43
C GLU A 322 -13.42 17.25 -20.22
N LEU A 323 -12.86 16.03 -20.18
CA LEU A 323 -11.75 15.65 -21.05
C LEU A 323 -12.14 15.60 -22.53
N TYR A 324 -13.36 15.17 -22.86
CA TYR A 324 -13.86 15.27 -24.22
C TYR A 324 -13.90 16.74 -24.66
N ASP A 325 -14.30 17.65 -23.78
CA ASP A 325 -14.38 19.07 -24.09
C ASP A 325 -12.99 19.75 -24.21
N GLU A 326 -12.02 19.38 -23.36
CA GLU A 326 -10.76 20.11 -23.22
C GLU A 326 -9.51 19.41 -23.76
N ASN A 327 -9.51 18.08 -23.94
CA ASN A 327 -8.35 17.32 -24.41
C ASN A 327 -8.53 16.81 -25.86
N PRO A 328 -7.80 17.34 -26.85
CA PRO A 328 -7.98 16.97 -28.26
C PRO A 328 -7.71 15.50 -28.57
N ALA A 329 -6.73 14.88 -27.92
CA ALA A 329 -6.40 13.47 -28.14
C ALA A 329 -7.49 12.54 -27.59
N PHE A 330 -8.00 12.84 -26.38
CA PHE A 330 -9.15 12.14 -25.81
C PHE A 330 -10.38 12.28 -26.72
N ARG A 331 -10.68 13.50 -27.18
CA ARG A 331 -11.81 13.78 -28.06
C ARG A 331 -11.71 12.98 -29.37
N ALA A 332 -10.59 13.06 -30.06
CA ALA A 332 -10.38 12.36 -31.33
C ALA A 332 -10.51 10.83 -31.18
N ALA A 333 -10.02 10.27 -30.06
CA ALA A 333 -10.16 8.85 -29.75
C ALA A 333 -11.63 8.47 -29.49
N MET A 334 -12.36 9.28 -28.71
CA MET A 334 -13.80 9.07 -28.46
C MET A 334 -14.62 9.19 -29.74
N ASP A 335 -14.33 10.16 -30.61
CA ASP A 335 -15.02 10.36 -31.89
C ASP A 335 -14.82 9.17 -32.82
N ARG A 336 -13.61 8.61 -32.88
CA ARG A 336 -13.33 7.40 -33.64
C ARG A 336 -14.15 6.21 -33.13
N CYS A 337 -14.21 6.02 -31.81
CA CYS A 337 -15.06 4.98 -31.21
C CYS A 337 -16.55 5.23 -31.48
N SER A 338 -17.01 6.48 -31.42
CA SER A 338 -18.39 6.85 -31.71
C SER A 338 -18.76 6.57 -33.16
N ALA A 339 -17.88 6.87 -34.12
CA ALA A 339 -18.12 6.59 -35.53
C ALA A 339 -18.26 5.07 -35.79
N LEU A 340 -17.46 4.23 -35.14
CA LEU A 340 -17.57 2.77 -35.22
C LEU A 340 -18.88 2.27 -34.60
N TYR A 341 -19.27 2.82 -33.46
CA TYR A 341 -20.54 2.50 -32.80
C TYR A 341 -21.75 2.95 -33.63
N GLU A 342 -21.69 4.15 -34.20
CA GLU A 342 -22.72 4.73 -35.09
C GLU A 342 -22.91 3.88 -36.35
N ALA A 343 -21.82 3.41 -36.94
CA ALA A 343 -21.89 2.51 -38.09
C ALA A 343 -22.62 1.20 -37.78
N ALA A 344 -22.51 0.70 -36.54
CA ALA A 344 -23.16 -0.54 -36.11
C ALA A 344 -24.59 -0.36 -35.56
N HIS A 345 -24.89 0.78 -34.95
CA HIS A 345 -26.12 1.01 -34.16
C HIS A 345 -26.98 2.19 -34.62
N GLY A 346 -26.47 3.01 -35.54
CA GLY A 346 -27.17 4.18 -36.09
C GLY A 346 -27.32 5.36 -35.13
N THR A 347 -26.68 5.32 -33.96
CA THR A 347 -26.76 6.36 -32.93
C THR A 347 -25.39 6.68 -32.36
N SER A 348 -25.20 7.93 -31.91
CA SER A 348 -23.91 8.40 -31.41
C SER A 348 -23.61 7.90 -30.01
N LEU A 349 -22.46 7.24 -29.85
CA LEU A 349 -21.98 6.80 -28.53
C LEU A 349 -21.68 8.00 -27.64
N VAL A 350 -21.01 9.03 -28.17
CA VAL A 350 -20.70 10.25 -27.42
C VAL A 350 -21.99 10.92 -26.95
N ALA A 351 -22.99 11.06 -27.83
CA ALA A 351 -24.28 11.62 -27.44
C ALA A 351 -24.97 10.78 -26.35
N ALA A 352 -24.87 9.44 -26.42
CA ALA A 352 -25.45 8.55 -25.41
C ALA A 352 -24.73 8.61 -24.05
N VAL A 353 -23.40 8.74 -24.03
CA VAL A 353 -22.59 8.82 -22.80
C VAL A 353 -22.73 10.20 -22.13
N HIS A 354 -22.87 11.26 -22.93
CA HIS A 354 -22.90 12.65 -22.45
C HIS A 354 -24.29 13.28 -22.43
N ASP A 355 -25.35 12.47 -22.53
CA ASP A 355 -26.74 12.91 -22.54
C ASP A 355 -27.11 13.70 -21.26
N GLU A 356 -27.39 15.00 -21.44
CA GLU A 356 -27.77 15.92 -20.34
C GLU A 356 -29.22 15.71 -19.88
N ALA A 357 -30.09 15.17 -20.74
CA ALA A 357 -31.50 14.99 -20.46
C ALA A 357 -31.77 13.78 -19.55
N ARG A 358 -30.75 12.97 -19.22
CA ARG A 358 -30.87 11.85 -18.28
C ARG A 358 -30.79 12.35 -16.82
N PRO A 359 -31.89 12.32 -16.05
CA PRO A 359 -31.84 12.55 -14.61
C PRO A 359 -31.01 11.43 -13.95
N GLY A 360 -30.02 11.79 -13.13
CA GLY A 360 -28.98 10.84 -12.70
C GLY A 360 -29.49 9.64 -11.88
N ARG A 361 -28.96 8.45 -12.17
CA ARG A 361 -28.11 7.60 -11.29
C ARG A 361 -27.72 6.31 -12.00
N ASP A 362 -28.56 5.80 -12.90
CA ASP A 362 -28.35 4.50 -13.55
C ASP A 362 -27.93 4.70 -15.01
N PHE A 363 -26.63 4.45 -15.27
CA PHE A 363 -26.07 4.28 -16.61
C PHE A 363 -25.67 2.81 -16.73
N ASP A 364 -26.66 1.95 -16.93
CA ASP A 364 -26.54 0.49 -16.80
C ASP A 364 -27.02 -0.30 -18.03
N ASP A 365 -27.50 0.38 -19.08
CA ASP A 365 -27.82 -0.26 -20.35
C ASP A 365 -26.55 -0.84 -20.97
N ILE A 366 -26.44 -2.18 -20.93
CA ILE A 366 -25.28 -2.92 -21.39
C ILE A 366 -24.94 -2.63 -22.86
N LEU A 367 -25.94 -2.33 -23.70
CA LEU A 367 -25.75 -2.05 -25.12
C LEU A 367 -24.97 -0.75 -25.35
N VAL A 368 -25.00 0.17 -24.39
CA VAL A 368 -24.23 1.42 -24.42
C VAL A 368 -22.99 1.29 -23.53
N THR A 369 -23.14 0.78 -22.31
CA THR A 369 -22.08 0.83 -21.29
C THR A 369 -20.88 -0.06 -21.62
N HIS A 370 -21.04 -1.17 -22.32
CA HIS A 370 -19.90 -1.99 -22.79
C HIS A 370 -19.01 -1.20 -23.74
N ALA A 371 -19.59 -0.63 -24.79
CA ALA A 371 -18.87 0.19 -25.76
C ALA A 371 -18.29 1.44 -25.10
N ALA A 372 -19.05 2.09 -24.21
CA ALA A 372 -18.61 3.30 -23.52
C ALA A 372 -17.39 3.05 -22.61
N LEU A 373 -17.40 2.00 -21.79
CA LEU A 373 -16.28 1.65 -20.91
C LEU A 373 -15.01 1.33 -21.71
N TYR A 374 -15.16 0.57 -22.79
CA TYR A 374 -14.06 0.25 -23.69
C TYR A 374 -13.48 1.52 -24.34
N SER A 375 -14.37 2.39 -24.84
CA SER A 375 -14.01 3.64 -25.53
C SER A 375 -13.35 4.64 -24.61
N VAL A 376 -13.81 4.79 -23.37
CA VAL A 376 -13.19 5.68 -22.38
C VAL A 376 -11.81 5.17 -21.97
N GLY A 377 -11.66 3.87 -21.69
CA GLY A 377 -10.34 3.30 -21.37
C GLY A 377 -9.32 3.50 -22.49
N TRP A 378 -9.75 3.30 -23.75
CA TRP A 378 -8.93 3.61 -24.92
C TRP A 378 -8.60 5.10 -25.02
N SER A 379 -9.59 5.98 -24.87
CA SER A 379 -9.40 7.42 -25.05
C SER A 379 -8.53 8.05 -23.95
N LEU A 380 -8.62 7.56 -22.71
CA LEU A 380 -7.69 7.93 -21.64
C LEU A 380 -6.26 7.48 -21.96
N THR A 381 -6.10 6.32 -22.59
CA THR A 381 -4.79 5.83 -23.03
C THR A 381 -4.20 6.75 -24.08
N GLU A 382 -4.98 7.15 -25.08
CA GLU A 382 -4.53 8.05 -26.14
C GLU A 382 -4.21 9.45 -25.60
N ALA A 383 -5.01 9.97 -24.66
CA ALA A 383 -4.72 11.23 -23.98
C ALA A 383 -3.39 11.22 -23.23
N LEU A 384 -3.11 10.14 -22.48
CA LEU A 384 -1.82 9.96 -21.81
C LEU A 384 -0.67 9.76 -22.80
N ARG A 385 -0.93 9.10 -23.93
CA ARG A 385 0.06 8.92 -24.99
C ARG A 385 0.45 10.26 -25.62
N ASP A 386 -0.50 11.15 -25.84
CA ASP A 386 -0.24 12.49 -26.36
C ASP A 386 0.66 13.30 -25.41
N GLU A 387 0.45 13.15 -24.10
CA GLU A 387 1.28 13.73 -23.03
C GLU A 387 2.64 13.03 -22.82
N GLY A 388 3.03 12.10 -23.70
CA GLY A 388 4.31 11.39 -23.63
C GLY A 388 4.36 10.24 -22.62
N VAL A 389 3.27 9.95 -21.90
CA VAL A 389 3.20 8.84 -20.95
C VAL A 389 2.94 7.53 -21.69
N ARG A 390 3.67 6.47 -21.37
CA ARG A 390 3.48 5.11 -21.93
C ARG A 390 3.51 4.08 -20.81
N PRO A 391 2.63 3.05 -20.84
CA PRO A 391 2.70 1.96 -19.88
C PRO A 391 3.88 1.02 -20.16
N ASP A 392 4.49 0.51 -19.11
CA ASP A 392 5.42 -0.62 -19.15
C ASP A 392 4.69 -1.97 -19.08
N ALA A 393 3.46 -1.99 -18.57
CA ALA A 393 2.55 -3.13 -18.56
C ALA A 393 1.09 -2.68 -18.49
N VAL A 394 0.16 -3.56 -18.84
CA VAL A 394 -1.28 -3.32 -18.72
C VAL A 394 -1.95 -4.41 -17.88
N LEU A 395 -3.02 -4.03 -17.20
CA LEU A 395 -3.83 -4.91 -16.34
C LEU A 395 -5.30 -4.68 -16.65
N GLY A 396 -6.04 -5.75 -16.95
CA GLY A 396 -7.48 -5.68 -17.13
C GLY A 396 -8.25 -6.42 -16.04
N HIS A 397 -9.44 -5.92 -15.72
CA HIS A 397 -10.43 -6.60 -14.89
C HIS A 397 -11.76 -6.75 -15.63
N SER A 398 -12.21 -8.00 -15.84
CA SER A 398 -13.46 -8.27 -16.57
C SER A 398 -13.41 -7.62 -17.97
N LEU A 399 -14.39 -6.80 -18.36
CA LEU A 399 -14.38 -6.06 -19.64
C LEU A 399 -13.07 -5.28 -19.90
N GLY A 400 -12.38 -4.80 -18.86
CA GLY A 400 -11.10 -4.12 -18.99
C GLY A 400 -9.98 -5.00 -19.57
N GLU A 401 -10.10 -6.33 -19.55
CA GLU A 401 -9.13 -7.25 -20.17
C GLU A 401 -9.07 -7.10 -21.69
N TYR A 402 -10.19 -6.76 -22.34
CA TYR A 402 -10.23 -6.48 -23.77
C TYR A 402 -9.56 -5.14 -24.12
N VAL A 403 -9.75 -4.12 -23.27
CA VAL A 403 -9.06 -2.82 -23.41
C VAL A 403 -7.56 -3.01 -23.25
N ALA A 404 -7.13 -3.72 -22.20
CA ALA A 404 -5.72 -4.02 -21.94
C ALA A 404 -5.07 -4.74 -23.14
N ALA A 405 -5.71 -5.79 -23.66
CA ALA A 405 -5.21 -6.53 -24.82
C ALA A 405 -5.08 -5.63 -26.07
N THR A 406 -6.07 -4.77 -26.32
CA THR A 406 -6.04 -3.80 -27.44
C THR A 406 -4.90 -2.80 -27.27
N VAL A 407 -4.77 -2.19 -26.10
CA VAL A 407 -3.71 -1.20 -25.80
C VAL A 407 -2.31 -1.82 -25.91
N ALA A 408 -2.18 -3.09 -25.54
CA ALA A 408 -0.94 -3.86 -25.68
C ALA A 408 -0.62 -4.26 -27.13
N GLY A 409 -1.50 -3.97 -28.09
CA GLY A 409 -1.32 -4.25 -29.51
C GLY A 409 -1.68 -5.67 -29.93
N ALA A 410 -2.42 -6.42 -29.10
CA ALA A 410 -2.83 -7.77 -29.44
C ALA A 410 -3.95 -7.81 -30.50
N MET A 411 -4.75 -6.75 -30.62
CA MET A 411 -5.78 -6.58 -31.65
C MET A 411 -5.95 -5.09 -32.00
N SER A 412 -6.64 -4.82 -33.10
CA SER A 412 -6.99 -3.45 -33.49
C SER A 412 -8.08 -2.87 -32.58
N LEU A 413 -8.19 -1.54 -32.56
CA LEU A 413 -9.29 -0.85 -31.87
C LEU A 413 -10.65 -1.30 -32.42
N GLU A 414 -10.73 -1.41 -33.74
CA GLU A 414 -11.93 -1.83 -34.47
C GLU A 414 -12.39 -3.23 -34.06
N ASP A 415 -11.48 -4.21 -34.05
CA ASP A 415 -11.81 -5.58 -33.69
C ASP A 415 -12.20 -5.70 -32.22
N GLY A 416 -11.49 -5.01 -31.34
CA GLY A 416 -11.78 -5.05 -29.91
C GLY A 416 -13.11 -4.38 -29.57
N LEU A 417 -13.42 -3.23 -30.17
CA LEU A 417 -14.70 -2.53 -29.98
C LEU A 417 -15.86 -3.34 -30.57
N ASP A 418 -15.71 -3.89 -31.77
CA ASP A 418 -16.71 -4.77 -32.39
C ASP A 418 -16.99 -6.02 -31.55
N LEU A 419 -15.95 -6.66 -31.01
CA LEU A 419 -16.09 -7.80 -30.10
C LEU A 419 -16.96 -7.44 -28.90
N VAL A 420 -16.65 -6.35 -28.19
CA VAL A 420 -17.39 -5.99 -26.96
C VAL A 420 -18.83 -5.52 -27.26
N MET A 421 -19.07 -4.89 -28.41
CA MET A 421 -20.43 -4.56 -28.88
C MET A 421 -21.26 -5.81 -29.16
N LYS A 422 -20.68 -6.79 -29.87
CA LYS A 422 -21.33 -8.08 -30.15
C LYS A 422 -21.58 -8.88 -28.87
N GLN A 423 -20.63 -8.88 -27.93
CA GLN A 423 -20.82 -9.47 -26.60
C GLN A 423 -21.98 -8.83 -25.85
N ALA A 424 -22.06 -7.49 -25.84
CA ALA A 424 -23.15 -6.76 -25.19
C ALA A 424 -24.53 -7.15 -25.76
N HIS A 425 -24.65 -7.27 -27.08
CA HIS A 425 -25.89 -7.72 -27.74
C HIS A 425 -26.28 -9.13 -27.33
N LEU A 426 -25.32 -10.05 -27.34
CA LEU A 426 -25.55 -11.45 -26.95
C LEU A 426 -26.01 -11.56 -25.49
N LEU A 427 -25.33 -10.85 -24.58
CA LEU A 427 -25.67 -10.80 -23.16
C LEU A 427 -27.06 -10.20 -22.95
N ALA A 428 -27.36 -9.07 -23.60
CA ALA A 428 -28.65 -8.41 -23.53
C ALA A 428 -29.80 -9.28 -24.06
N GLN A 429 -29.54 -10.19 -25.01
CA GLN A 429 -30.58 -11.06 -25.58
C GLN A 429 -30.78 -12.34 -24.77
N ARG A 430 -29.72 -12.90 -24.20
CA ARG A 430 -29.72 -14.28 -23.69
C ARG A 430 -29.51 -14.42 -22.18
N CYS A 431 -29.03 -13.38 -21.51
CA CYS A 431 -28.56 -13.47 -20.11
C CYS A 431 -29.16 -12.40 -19.18
N ARG A 432 -30.37 -11.89 -19.48
CA ARG A 432 -31.07 -10.91 -18.62
C ARG A 432 -31.57 -11.55 -17.31
N GLY A 433 -31.78 -10.71 -16.29
CA GLY A 433 -32.46 -11.11 -15.05
C GLY A 433 -31.54 -11.51 -13.90
N GLY A 434 -30.31 -10.98 -13.86
CA GLY A 434 -29.37 -11.22 -12.78
C GLY A 434 -28.82 -9.94 -12.18
N GLY A 435 -27.72 -10.07 -11.45
CA GLY A 435 -26.96 -8.94 -10.97
C GLY A 435 -25.68 -9.35 -10.26
N MET A 436 -25.08 -8.38 -9.58
CA MET A 436 -23.88 -8.59 -8.78
C MET A 436 -23.96 -7.82 -7.46
N LEU A 437 -23.38 -8.40 -6.41
CA LEU A 437 -23.35 -7.86 -5.06
C LEU A 437 -21.90 -7.88 -4.56
N ALA A 438 -21.34 -6.71 -4.24
CA ALA A 438 -20.08 -6.62 -3.53
C ALA A 438 -20.31 -6.83 -2.02
N VAL A 439 -19.44 -7.62 -1.39
CA VAL A 439 -19.51 -7.99 0.01
C VAL A 439 -18.20 -7.59 0.69
N LEU A 440 -18.28 -6.73 1.72
CA LEU A 440 -17.14 -6.27 2.50
C LEU A 440 -16.85 -7.24 3.65
N ALA A 441 -16.38 -8.43 3.30
CA ALA A 441 -15.97 -9.48 4.24
C ALA A 441 -14.89 -10.37 3.62
N ASP A 442 -14.31 -11.27 4.42
CA ASP A 442 -13.36 -12.24 3.90
C ASP A 442 -14.02 -13.16 2.84
N PRO A 443 -13.40 -13.40 1.67
CA PRO A 443 -13.93 -14.28 0.64
C PRO A 443 -14.15 -15.73 1.10
N GLY A 444 -13.51 -16.15 2.19
CA GLY A 444 -13.77 -17.43 2.87
C GLY A 444 -15.24 -17.61 3.24
N LEU A 445 -15.96 -16.52 3.53
CA LEU A 445 -17.38 -16.53 3.88
C LEU A 445 -18.26 -17.24 2.84
N HIS A 446 -17.95 -17.07 1.54
CA HIS A 446 -18.67 -17.74 0.45
C HIS A 446 -18.57 -19.27 0.54
N ARG A 447 -17.37 -19.77 0.85
CA ARG A 447 -17.10 -21.21 1.00
C ARG A 447 -17.61 -21.77 2.32
N GLU A 448 -17.54 -20.98 3.38
CA GLU A 448 -17.94 -21.38 4.74
C GLU A 448 -19.46 -21.47 4.89
N ARG A 449 -20.23 -20.78 4.04
CA ARG A 449 -21.70 -20.72 4.13
C ARG A 449 -22.42 -21.16 2.84
N PRO A 450 -22.26 -22.42 2.42
CA PRO A 450 -22.87 -22.92 1.19
C PRO A 450 -24.41 -22.84 1.20
N ALA A 451 -25.06 -22.94 2.37
CA ALA A 451 -26.51 -22.81 2.48
C ALA A 451 -27.02 -21.38 2.20
N LEU A 452 -26.22 -20.36 2.55
CA LEU A 452 -26.56 -18.96 2.30
C LEU A 452 -26.38 -18.62 0.81
N PHE A 453 -25.20 -18.95 0.27
CA PHE A 453 -24.84 -18.56 -1.08
C PHE A 453 -25.46 -19.47 -2.14
N GLY A 454 -25.66 -20.77 -1.86
CA GLY A 454 -26.36 -21.67 -2.78
C GLY A 454 -25.82 -21.64 -4.21
N ASP A 455 -26.67 -21.23 -5.14
CA ASP A 455 -26.40 -21.06 -6.58
C ASP A 455 -25.73 -19.71 -6.93
N VAL A 456 -25.57 -18.80 -5.96
CA VAL A 456 -24.87 -17.53 -6.14
C VAL A 456 -23.36 -17.78 -6.28
N ALA A 457 -22.82 -17.44 -7.44
CA ALA A 457 -21.43 -17.66 -7.79
C ALA A 457 -20.50 -16.61 -7.16
N LEU A 458 -19.29 -17.04 -6.78
CA LEU A 458 -18.19 -16.13 -6.48
C LEU A 458 -17.68 -15.52 -7.80
N ALA A 459 -18.06 -14.28 -8.07
CA ALA A 459 -17.78 -13.57 -9.32
C ALA A 459 -16.38 -12.94 -9.35
N GLY A 460 -15.84 -12.57 -8.19
CA GLY A 460 -14.51 -12.00 -8.11
C GLY A 460 -14.01 -11.84 -6.68
N VAL A 461 -12.70 -11.84 -6.52
CA VAL A 461 -12.02 -11.62 -5.25
C VAL A 461 -11.12 -10.40 -5.40
N GLY A 462 -11.57 -9.30 -4.81
CA GLY A 462 -10.77 -8.08 -4.73
C GLY A 462 -9.65 -8.26 -3.72
N ARG A 463 -9.96 -8.69 -2.48
CA ARG A 463 -8.99 -8.88 -1.39
C ARG A 463 -9.47 -9.89 -0.35
N SER A 464 -8.53 -10.63 0.24
CA SER A 464 -8.75 -11.45 1.45
C SER A 464 -8.32 -10.71 2.73
N GLY A 465 -8.97 -11.00 3.86
CA GLY A 465 -8.68 -10.43 5.17
C GLY A 465 -9.95 -10.22 6.00
N ARG A 466 -9.92 -10.48 7.31
CA ARG A 466 -11.12 -10.38 8.17
C ARG A 466 -11.67 -8.95 8.30
N ALA A 467 -10.82 -7.96 8.53
CA ALA A 467 -11.25 -6.57 8.73
C ALA A 467 -11.43 -5.81 7.41
N THR A 468 -10.95 -6.38 6.31
CA THR A 468 -10.70 -5.62 5.10
C THR A 468 -11.10 -6.38 3.83
N GLY A 469 -11.61 -7.60 3.95
CA GLY A 469 -11.95 -8.46 2.83
C GLY A 469 -12.97 -7.81 1.91
N HIS A 470 -12.86 -8.14 0.62
CA HIS A 470 -13.75 -7.67 -0.42
C HIS A 470 -13.85 -8.75 -1.49
N PHE A 471 -15.07 -9.25 -1.71
CA PHE A 471 -15.39 -10.13 -2.83
C PHE A 471 -16.72 -9.73 -3.45
N VAL A 472 -16.95 -10.21 -4.67
CA VAL A 472 -18.17 -9.95 -5.42
C VAL A 472 -18.82 -11.29 -5.74
N VAL A 473 -20.14 -11.34 -5.57
CA VAL A 473 -20.96 -12.49 -5.92
C VAL A 473 -21.96 -12.11 -7.01
N SER A 474 -22.42 -13.10 -7.77
CA SER A 474 -23.38 -12.90 -8.86
C SER A 474 -24.41 -14.03 -8.90
N GLY A 475 -25.63 -13.70 -9.31
CA GLY A 475 -26.75 -14.63 -9.33
C GLY A 475 -28.03 -13.94 -9.81
N THR A 476 -29.17 -14.61 -9.63
CA THR A 476 -30.48 -14.01 -9.89
C THR A 476 -30.77 -12.85 -8.94
N ALA A 477 -31.65 -11.93 -9.35
CA ALA A 477 -31.99 -10.78 -8.52
C ALA A 477 -32.59 -11.20 -7.17
N GLU A 478 -33.41 -12.25 -7.17
CA GLU A 478 -34.08 -12.81 -6.00
C GLU A 478 -33.06 -13.39 -5.02
N ARG A 479 -32.15 -14.24 -5.51
CA ARG A 479 -31.11 -14.87 -4.67
C ARG A 479 -30.15 -13.84 -4.08
N LEU A 480 -29.78 -12.82 -4.85
CA LEU A 480 -28.92 -11.74 -4.33
C LEU A 480 -29.63 -10.90 -3.27
N ALA A 481 -30.95 -10.69 -3.39
CA ALA A 481 -31.73 -10.00 -2.36
C ALA A 481 -31.79 -10.80 -1.06
N GLU A 482 -31.97 -12.12 -1.14
CA GLU A 482 -31.95 -13.01 0.03
C GLU A 482 -30.56 -13.05 0.70
N VAL A 483 -29.48 -13.21 -0.08
CA VAL A 483 -28.11 -13.18 0.43
C VAL A 483 -27.81 -11.86 1.12
N ARG A 484 -28.20 -10.74 0.49
CA ARG A 484 -28.05 -9.41 1.07
C ARG A 484 -28.79 -9.29 2.39
N ALA A 485 -30.07 -9.66 2.45
CA ALA A 485 -30.87 -9.55 3.67
C ALA A 485 -30.25 -10.32 4.84
N ALA A 486 -29.74 -11.53 4.59
CA ALA A 486 -29.09 -12.33 5.60
C ALA A 486 -27.74 -11.74 6.05
N LEU A 487 -26.92 -11.21 5.13
CA LEU A 487 -25.66 -10.55 5.46
C LEU A 487 -25.88 -9.24 6.23
N ASP A 488 -26.88 -8.45 5.83
CA ASP A 488 -27.23 -7.19 6.48
C ASP A 488 -27.72 -7.44 7.93
N ALA A 489 -28.47 -8.54 8.18
CA ALA A 489 -28.91 -8.95 9.52
C ALA A 489 -27.74 -9.29 10.47
N GLU A 490 -26.56 -9.58 9.93
CA GLU A 490 -25.34 -9.89 10.67
C GLU A 490 -24.33 -8.72 10.69
N GLY A 491 -24.73 -7.55 10.18
CA GLY A 491 -23.87 -6.37 10.11
C GLY A 491 -22.76 -6.44 9.05
N VAL A 492 -22.84 -7.38 8.10
CA VAL A 492 -21.89 -7.44 6.98
C VAL A 492 -22.34 -6.45 5.91
N THR A 493 -21.48 -5.48 5.57
CA THR A 493 -21.81 -4.46 4.58
C THR A 493 -21.82 -5.04 3.16
N THR A 494 -22.90 -4.78 2.42
CA THR A 494 -23.06 -5.18 1.03
C THR A 494 -23.43 -4.00 0.12
N VAL A 495 -22.99 -4.03 -1.14
CA VAL A 495 -23.27 -2.99 -2.14
C VAL A 495 -23.71 -3.64 -3.44
N ARG A 496 -24.92 -3.29 -3.93
CA ARG A 496 -25.40 -3.74 -5.24
C ARG A 496 -24.65 -2.99 -6.34
N LEU A 497 -24.09 -3.72 -7.29
CA LEU A 497 -23.43 -3.12 -8.46
C LEU A 497 -24.47 -2.76 -9.53
N PRO A 498 -24.29 -1.66 -10.29
CA PRO A 498 -25.23 -1.20 -11.31
C PRO A 498 -25.11 -2.04 -12.59
N VAL A 499 -25.42 -3.33 -12.47
CA VAL A 499 -25.35 -4.32 -13.55
C VAL A 499 -26.57 -5.25 -13.47
N GLY A 500 -27.24 -5.45 -14.60
CA GLY A 500 -28.42 -6.32 -14.71
C GLY A 500 -28.14 -7.78 -15.09
N HIS A 501 -26.86 -8.18 -15.08
CA HIS A 501 -26.41 -9.50 -15.53
C HIS A 501 -25.52 -10.14 -14.47
N ALA A 502 -25.64 -11.46 -14.31
CA ALA A 502 -24.82 -12.25 -13.38
C ALA A 502 -23.49 -12.64 -14.02
N PHE A 503 -22.61 -11.66 -14.26
CA PHE A 503 -21.28 -11.91 -14.83
C PHE A 503 -20.44 -12.86 -13.98
N HIS A 504 -19.51 -13.57 -14.61
CA HIS A 504 -18.59 -14.49 -13.92
C HIS A 504 -19.30 -15.66 -13.22
N SER A 505 -20.38 -16.16 -13.82
CA SER A 505 -21.20 -17.24 -13.27
C SER A 505 -21.74 -18.21 -14.32
N ALA A 506 -22.30 -19.33 -13.85
CA ALA A 506 -22.97 -20.31 -14.69
C ALA A 506 -24.19 -19.75 -15.45
N HIS A 507 -24.74 -18.59 -15.05
CA HIS A 507 -25.83 -17.94 -15.77
C HIS A 507 -25.46 -17.51 -17.20
N LEU A 508 -24.15 -17.48 -17.53
CA LEU A 508 -23.68 -17.20 -18.88
C LEU A 508 -23.47 -18.46 -19.73
N ASP A 509 -23.57 -19.67 -19.18
CA ASP A 509 -23.18 -20.91 -19.88
C ASP A 509 -23.93 -21.11 -21.21
N ALA A 510 -25.15 -20.59 -21.32
CA ALA A 510 -25.97 -20.63 -22.53
C ALA A 510 -25.34 -19.89 -23.73
N ILE A 511 -24.45 -18.91 -23.51
CA ILE A 511 -23.83 -18.11 -24.58
C ILE A 511 -22.40 -18.55 -24.90
N ARG A 512 -21.93 -19.67 -24.33
CA ARG A 512 -20.54 -20.13 -24.47
C ARG A 512 -20.12 -20.33 -25.91
N HIS A 513 -20.96 -20.97 -26.72
CA HIS A 513 -20.61 -21.30 -28.09
C HIS A 513 -20.45 -20.04 -28.94
N GLU A 514 -21.41 -19.12 -28.85
CA GLU A 514 -21.47 -17.85 -29.55
C GLU A 514 -20.33 -16.91 -29.11
N CYS A 515 -20.08 -16.80 -27.81
CA CYS A 515 -18.97 -15.98 -27.28
C CYS A 515 -17.61 -16.47 -27.80
N ARG A 516 -17.37 -17.79 -27.81
CA ARG A 516 -16.15 -18.35 -28.41
C ARG A 516 -16.10 -18.13 -29.92
N GLY A 517 -17.24 -18.17 -30.59
CA GLY A 517 -17.34 -17.82 -32.02
C GLY A 517 -16.86 -16.40 -32.29
N MET A 518 -17.29 -15.43 -31.47
CA MET A 518 -16.84 -14.04 -31.57
C MET A 518 -15.32 -13.92 -31.34
N GLY A 519 -14.78 -14.60 -30.32
CA GLY A 519 -13.34 -14.59 -30.07
C GLY A 519 -12.52 -15.17 -31.22
N ARG A 520 -13.00 -16.22 -31.90
CA ARG A 520 -12.32 -16.77 -33.10
C ARG A 520 -12.30 -15.81 -34.29
N ALA A 521 -13.24 -14.87 -34.36
CA ALA A 521 -13.29 -13.89 -35.43
C ALA A 521 -12.27 -12.75 -35.26
N VAL A 522 -11.70 -12.59 -34.07
CA VAL A 522 -10.69 -11.57 -33.77
C VAL A 522 -9.30 -12.08 -34.15
N ALA A 523 -8.58 -11.30 -34.94
CA ALA A 523 -7.20 -11.59 -35.34
C ALA A 523 -6.19 -11.25 -34.22
N ALA A 524 -6.30 -11.92 -33.08
CA ALA A 524 -5.43 -11.70 -31.93
C ALA A 524 -3.98 -12.14 -32.21
N ARG A 525 -3.01 -11.35 -31.72
CA ARG A 525 -1.57 -11.58 -31.87
C ARG A 525 -0.85 -11.37 -30.54
N PRO A 526 0.36 -11.93 -30.37
CA PRO A 526 1.18 -11.63 -29.20
C PRO A 526 1.40 -10.11 -29.04
N PRO A 527 1.16 -9.53 -27.85
CA PRO A 527 1.23 -8.10 -27.62
C PRO A 527 2.67 -7.59 -27.55
N GLY A 528 2.84 -6.29 -27.79
CA GLY A 528 4.11 -5.58 -27.57
C GLY A 528 4.37 -5.21 -26.11
N LEU A 529 3.37 -5.36 -25.23
CA LEU A 529 3.46 -5.06 -23.80
C LEU A 529 3.04 -6.27 -22.95
N PRO A 530 3.59 -6.44 -21.74
CA PRO A 530 3.08 -7.40 -20.77
C PRO A 530 1.60 -7.12 -20.42
N VAL A 531 0.77 -8.16 -20.51
CA VAL A 531 -0.66 -8.12 -20.16
C VAL A 531 -0.91 -8.96 -18.92
N HIS A 532 -1.49 -8.37 -17.88
CA HIS A 532 -1.90 -9.06 -16.65
C HIS A 532 -3.41 -9.28 -16.63
N SER A 533 -3.82 -10.52 -16.37
CA SER A 533 -5.20 -11.00 -16.48
C SER A 533 -5.78 -11.40 -15.12
N CYS A 534 -6.91 -10.79 -14.75
CA CYS A 534 -7.61 -11.14 -13.52
C CYS A 534 -8.16 -12.57 -13.56
N VAL A 535 -8.64 -13.06 -14.70
CA VAL A 535 -9.11 -14.45 -14.78
C VAL A 535 -7.98 -15.46 -14.58
N HIS A 536 -6.76 -15.19 -15.06
CA HIS A 536 -5.60 -16.07 -14.85
C HIS A 536 -4.82 -15.79 -13.55
N ALA A 537 -5.12 -14.70 -12.86
CA ALA A 537 -4.43 -14.26 -11.66
C ALA A 537 -2.91 -14.04 -11.85
N GLY A 538 -2.51 -13.51 -13.01
CA GLY A 538 -1.10 -13.40 -13.38
C GLY A 538 -0.86 -12.76 -14.75
N PRO A 539 0.40 -12.74 -15.22
CA PRO A 539 0.72 -12.45 -16.62
C PRO A 539 -0.02 -13.43 -17.54
N LEU A 540 -0.59 -12.92 -18.63
CA LEU A 540 -1.25 -13.76 -19.62
C LEU A 540 -0.20 -14.59 -20.38
N PRO A 541 -0.33 -15.93 -20.41
CA PRO A 541 0.66 -16.78 -21.05
C PRO A 541 0.58 -16.65 -22.59
N HIS A 542 1.69 -16.95 -23.27
CA HIS A 542 1.81 -16.74 -24.72
C HIS A 542 0.78 -17.55 -25.53
N ASP A 543 0.44 -18.76 -25.09
CA ASP A 543 -0.54 -19.64 -25.74
C ASP A 543 -2.00 -19.13 -25.64
N ALA A 544 -2.28 -18.20 -24.73
CA ALA A 544 -3.60 -17.57 -24.63
C ALA A 544 -3.95 -16.75 -25.89
N TRP A 545 -2.95 -16.23 -26.60
CA TRP A 545 -3.16 -15.46 -27.84
C TRP A 545 -3.56 -16.36 -29.02
N GLU A 546 -3.04 -17.59 -29.05
CA GLU A 546 -3.46 -18.61 -30.03
C GLU A 546 -4.85 -19.17 -29.71
N ARG A 547 -5.25 -19.09 -28.44
CA ARG A 547 -6.55 -19.56 -27.93
C ARG A 547 -7.42 -18.41 -27.43
N TRP A 548 -7.39 -17.31 -28.16
CA TRP A 548 -8.09 -16.07 -27.81
C TRP A 548 -9.59 -16.30 -27.58
N ASP A 549 -10.20 -17.23 -28.31
CA ASP A 549 -11.61 -17.60 -28.13
C ASP A 549 -11.91 -18.22 -26.76
N ALA A 550 -11.02 -19.08 -26.27
CA ALA A 550 -11.12 -19.67 -24.95
C ALA A 550 -10.90 -18.61 -23.87
N TYR A 551 -9.90 -17.74 -24.06
CA TYR A 551 -9.64 -16.64 -23.14
C TYR A 551 -10.82 -15.66 -23.04
N CYS A 552 -11.43 -15.25 -24.16
CA CYS A 552 -12.64 -14.41 -24.16
C CYS A 552 -13.77 -15.02 -23.31
N TRP A 553 -13.97 -16.34 -23.45
CA TRP A 553 -14.96 -17.05 -22.64
C TRP A 553 -14.57 -17.05 -21.16
N ASP A 554 -13.32 -17.35 -20.85
CA ASP A 554 -12.83 -17.40 -19.48
C ASP A 554 -12.98 -16.03 -18.79
N VAL A 555 -12.67 -14.92 -19.47
CA VAL A 555 -12.82 -13.55 -18.94
C VAL A 555 -14.25 -13.27 -18.48
N ILE A 556 -15.27 -13.64 -19.26
CA ILE A 556 -16.67 -13.35 -18.90
C ILE A 556 -17.26 -14.36 -17.93
N ARG A 557 -16.78 -15.62 -17.95
CA ARG A 557 -17.36 -16.74 -17.20
C ARG A 557 -16.64 -17.04 -15.88
N GLY A 558 -15.32 -16.91 -15.86
CA GLY A 558 -14.48 -17.22 -14.72
C GLY A 558 -14.42 -16.08 -13.70
N PRO A 559 -14.08 -16.38 -12.42
CA PRO A 559 -13.98 -15.35 -11.39
C PRO A 559 -12.82 -14.39 -11.67
N ALA A 560 -13.04 -13.10 -11.44
CA ALA A 560 -11.98 -12.09 -11.50
C ALA A 560 -11.11 -12.16 -10.21
N ARG A 561 -9.90 -12.69 -10.32
CA ARG A 561 -8.99 -12.94 -9.18
C ARG A 561 -7.98 -11.82 -8.99
N PHE A 562 -8.48 -10.59 -8.85
CA PHE A 562 -7.68 -9.38 -8.72
C PHE A 562 -6.66 -9.48 -7.57
N GLY A 563 -7.10 -9.93 -6.39
CA GLY A 563 -6.18 -9.93 -5.25
C GLY A 563 -5.05 -10.95 -5.33
N GLU A 564 -5.31 -12.10 -5.97
CA GLU A 564 -4.28 -13.09 -6.29
C GLU A 564 -3.32 -12.54 -7.37
N LEU A 565 -3.85 -11.85 -8.39
CA LEU A 565 -3.05 -11.16 -9.41
C LEU A 565 -2.11 -10.14 -8.79
N MET A 566 -2.60 -9.23 -7.95
CA MET A 566 -1.78 -8.17 -7.36
C MET A 566 -0.63 -8.78 -6.55
N THR A 567 -0.94 -9.79 -5.75
CA THR A 567 0.05 -10.47 -4.89
C THR A 567 1.09 -11.25 -5.71
N ARG A 568 0.70 -11.87 -6.82
CA ARG A 568 1.61 -12.70 -7.65
C ARG A 568 2.42 -11.91 -8.66
N SER A 569 1.78 -10.96 -9.34
CA SER A 569 2.38 -10.19 -10.43
C SER A 569 3.17 -9.00 -9.92
N PHE A 570 2.74 -8.41 -8.79
CA PHE A 570 3.34 -7.20 -8.23
C PHE A 570 3.76 -7.40 -6.77
N PRO A 571 4.63 -8.38 -6.46
CA PRO A 571 5.08 -8.62 -5.09
C PRO A 571 5.95 -7.47 -4.54
N THR A 572 6.49 -6.62 -5.43
CA THR A 572 7.22 -5.38 -5.13
C THR A 572 6.49 -4.20 -5.78
N PRO A 573 5.36 -3.77 -5.20
CA PRO A 573 4.54 -2.70 -5.78
C PRO A 573 5.26 -1.34 -5.77
N GLU A 574 6.30 -1.15 -4.96
CA GLU A 574 7.04 0.12 -4.86
C GLU A 574 7.84 0.47 -6.12
N GLY A 575 8.15 -0.54 -6.95
CA GLY A 575 8.78 -0.33 -8.26
C GLY A 575 7.77 -0.02 -9.37
N HIS A 576 6.48 0.10 -9.04
CA HIS A 576 5.40 0.33 -9.98
C HIS A 576 4.58 1.55 -9.59
N HIS A 577 4.09 2.27 -10.60
CA HIS A 577 3.03 3.26 -10.44
C HIS A 577 1.81 2.77 -11.20
N PHE A 578 0.73 2.49 -10.47
CA PHE A 578 -0.53 2.01 -11.04
C PHE A 578 -1.37 3.20 -11.48
N VAL A 579 -1.79 3.21 -12.74
CA VAL A 579 -2.64 4.27 -13.29
C VAL A 579 -4.01 3.68 -13.57
N ASP A 580 -5.00 4.12 -12.80
CA ASP A 580 -6.38 3.66 -12.93
C ASP A 580 -7.07 4.44 -14.05
N LEU A 581 -7.29 3.74 -15.17
CA LEU A 581 -8.00 4.24 -16.35
C LEU A 581 -9.45 3.72 -16.40
N SER A 582 -10.00 3.32 -15.26
CA SER A 582 -11.44 3.12 -15.10
C SER A 582 -12.13 4.46 -14.78
N PRO A 583 -13.35 4.71 -15.30
CA PRO A 583 -14.04 5.98 -15.04
C PRO A 583 -14.22 6.28 -13.55
N GLY A 584 -14.52 5.25 -12.77
CA GLY A 584 -14.86 5.37 -11.35
C GLY A 584 -13.68 5.45 -10.38
N GLY A 585 -12.42 5.36 -10.85
CA GLY A 585 -11.24 5.35 -9.98
C GLY A 585 -11.25 4.20 -8.94
N SER A 586 -11.94 3.11 -9.26
CA SER A 586 -12.29 2.07 -8.30
C SER A 586 -11.08 1.25 -7.84
N PHE A 587 -10.04 1.12 -8.68
CA PHE A 587 -8.81 0.43 -8.28
C PHE A 587 -7.98 1.26 -7.31
N VAL A 588 -7.94 2.58 -7.45
CA VAL A 588 -7.22 3.43 -6.47
C VAL A 588 -7.79 3.23 -5.07
N SER A 589 -9.12 3.25 -4.95
CA SER A 589 -9.77 2.98 -3.66
C SER A 589 -9.46 1.56 -3.17
N LEU A 590 -9.55 0.56 -4.05
CA LEU A 590 -9.25 -0.83 -3.72
C LEU A 590 -7.79 -1.03 -3.32
N LEU A 591 -6.82 -0.33 -3.92
CA LEU A 591 -5.41 -0.44 -3.59
C LEU A 591 -5.05 0.31 -2.30
N ALA A 592 -5.53 1.55 -2.15
CA ALA A 592 -5.25 2.39 -0.99
C ALA A 592 -5.79 1.79 0.31
N HIS A 593 -7.05 1.34 0.30
CA HIS A 593 -7.70 0.72 1.47
C HIS A 593 -7.38 -0.78 1.57
N GLY A 594 -6.88 -1.36 0.47
CA GLY A 594 -6.66 -2.79 0.24
C GLY A 594 -5.32 -3.34 0.67
N TYR A 595 -4.30 -2.72 0.12
CA TYR A 595 -2.97 -3.29 -0.01
C TYR A 595 -1.92 -2.43 0.69
N GLY A 596 -2.30 -1.23 1.12
CA GLY A 596 -1.47 -0.30 1.88
C GLY A 596 -0.67 0.65 0.97
N PRO A 597 0.09 1.57 1.58
CA PRO A 597 0.70 2.71 0.89
C PRO A 597 1.81 2.33 -0.11
N ALA A 598 2.25 1.07 -0.12
CA ALA A 598 3.25 0.57 -1.06
C ALA A 598 2.73 0.48 -2.51
N TYR A 599 1.41 0.32 -2.69
CA TYR A 599 0.75 0.34 -4.00
C TYR A 599 0.40 1.79 -4.37
N ARG A 600 1.35 2.48 -5.01
CA ARG A 600 1.12 3.84 -5.52
C ARG A 600 0.16 3.77 -6.70
N ALA A 601 -1.02 4.37 -6.54
CA ALA A 601 -2.04 4.35 -7.56
C ALA A 601 -2.71 5.72 -7.71
N THR A 602 -2.95 6.13 -8.96
CA THR A 602 -3.58 7.42 -9.28
C THR A 602 -4.61 7.21 -10.37
N ALA A 603 -5.80 7.81 -10.22
CA ALA A 603 -6.88 7.67 -11.19
C ALA A 603 -6.86 8.82 -12.18
N ALA A 604 -7.06 8.50 -13.47
CA ALA A 604 -7.23 9.51 -14.51
C ALA A 604 -8.61 10.19 -14.42
N LEU A 605 -9.62 9.47 -13.93
CA LEU A 605 -10.99 9.95 -13.71
C LEU A 605 -11.46 9.63 -12.29
N SER A 606 -12.37 10.45 -11.78
CA SER A 606 -13.03 10.27 -10.49
C SER A 606 -14.45 10.79 -10.56
N ARG A 607 -15.40 10.07 -9.96
CA ARG A 607 -16.80 10.51 -9.90
C ARG A 607 -17.00 11.84 -9.15
N PHE A 608 -16.05 12.21 -8.30
CA PHE A 608 -16.19 13.33 -7.36
C PHE A 608 -15.22 14.48 -7.63
N THR A 609 -14.35 14.35 -8.64
CA THR A 609 -13.32 15.33 -8.97
C THR A 609 -13.43 15.69 -10.44
N PRO A 610 -13.35 16.99 -10.82
CA PRO A 610 -13.29 17.38 -12.23
C PRO A 610 -12.23 16.57 -13.01
N ASP A 611 -12.53 16.19 -14.25
CA ASP A 611 -11.72 15.24 -15.00
C ASP A 611 -10.33 15.84 -15.30
N THR A 612 -10.28 17.14 -15.62
CA THR A 612 -9.03 17.85 -15.94
C THR A 612 -8.12 17.98 -14.72
N VAL A 613 -8.70 18.13 -13.53
CA VAL A 613 -7.96 18.16 -12.25
C VAL A 613 -7.38 16.79 -11.94
N SER A 614 -8.17 15.73 -12.11
CA SER A 614 -7.70 14.33 -11.96
C SER A 614 -6.55 14.03 -12.92
N MET A 615 -6.70 14.38 -14.20
CA MET A 615 -5.68 14.16 -15.22
C MET A 615 -4.40 14.97 -14.95
N ARG A 616 -4.52 16.25 -14.58
CA ARG A 616 -3.34 17.08 -14.26
C ARG A 616 -2.57 16.53 -13.08
N ARG A 617 -3.28 16.15 -12.01
CA ARG A 617 -2.67 15.52 -10.83
C ARG A 617 -1.94 14.23 -11.21
N LEU A 618 -2.56 13.39 -12.03
CA LEU A 618 -1.94 12.17 -12.54
C LEU A 618 -0.64 12.48 -13.30
N LEU A 619 -0.66 13.44 -14.23
CA LEU A 619 0.53 13.83 -14.99
C LEU A 619 1.64 14.40 -14.10
N GLU A 620 1.30 15.22 -13.10
CA GLU A 620 2.25 15.74 -12.12
C GLU A 620 2.89 14.63 -11.27
N GLU A 621 2.09 13.66 -10.82
CA GLU A 621 2.59 12.51 -10.06
C GLU A 621 3.47 11.60 -10.91
N LEU A 622 3.12 11.36 -12.18
CA LEU A 622 3.91 10.56 -13.10
C LEU A 622 5.22 11.25 -13.51
N ARG A 623 5.22 12.57 -13.72
CA ARG A 623 6.44 13.36 -13.99
C ARG A 623 7.43 13.36 -12.82
N ARG A 624 6.97 13.06 -11.60
CA ARG A 624 7.82 12.86 -10.41
C ARG A 624 8.30 11.42 -10.26
N ALA A 625 7.66 10.47 -10.94
CA ALA A 625 7.91 9.03 -10.85
C ALA A 625 8.76 8.46 -12.01
N VAL A 626 8.77 9.17 -13.15
CA VAL A 626 9.59 8.93 -14.36
C VAL A 626 10.77 9.88 -14.37
#